data_AF-A0A933AGR5-F1
#
_entry.id   AF-A0A933AGR5-F1
#
_cell.length_a   1.000
_cell.length_b   1.000
_cell.length_c   1.000
_cell.angle_alpha   90.00
_cell.angle_beta   90.00
_cell.angle_gamma   90.00
#
_symmetry.space_group_name_H-M   'P 1'
#
loop_
_entity.id
_entity.type
_entity.pdbx_description
1 polymer ?
#
loop_
_entity_poly.entity_id
_entity_poly.type
_entity_poly.pdbx_seq_one_letter_code
_entity_poly.pdbx_strand_id
1 'polypeptide(L)'
;MKKRVVYFGFDDKHQKIIDYLYRRHGWEPVFFCCPEKMRTYAKERYPGAVFQDEMEIRRACFDYSRIAPPVPVDAKIIEALSKYESNCLNLLEDTTGWNFSFAERLQYYYDLLKYWNTLIHRLKPDLFLETMWPHTVTSYTLYLLCKHFYSIDVLFVDPMPLLNGHFHVIGNSLEDLSTPFRQSYESDVAFEMGPAGREYLAWL
;
A
#
# COMPACT_ATOMS: atom_id res chain seq x y z
N MET A 1 -9.72 -18.27 -2.39
CA MET A 1 -8.41 -18.77 -1.95
C MET A 1 -7.99 -17.98 -0.73
N LYS A 2 -7.55 -18.65 0.33
CA LYS A 2 -7.07 -18.02 1.56
C LYS A 2 -5.82 -17.19 1.24
N LYS A 3 -5.75 -15.94 1.74
CA LYS A 3 -4.59 -15.05 1.57
C LYS A 3 -4.23 -14.42 2.89
N ARG A 4 -2.94 -14.23 3.17
CA ARG A 4 -2.40 -13.46 4.28
C ARG A 4 -2.18 -12.02 3.82
N VAL A 5 -2.83 -11.05 4.44
CA VAL A 5 -2.94 -9.70 3.88
C VAL A 5 -2.31 -8.65 4.79
N VAL A 6 -1.49 -7.80 4.20
CA VAL A 6 -1.05 -6.53 4.79
C VAL A 6 -2.02 -5.44 4.37
N TYR A 7 -2.63 -4.75 5.33
CA TYR A 7 -3.51 -3.60 5.09
C TYR A 7 -2.76 -2.30 5.42
N PHE A 8 -2.78 -1.34 4.48
CA PHE A 8 -2.09 -0.05 4.63
C PHE A 8 -3.03 1.12 4.33
N GLY A 9 -3.00 2.15 5.18
CA GLY A 9 -3.82 3.36 5.02
C GLY A 9 -5.32 3.15 5.27
N PHE A 10 -5.72 1.96 5.72
CA PHE A 10 -7.12 1.67 6.08
C PHE A 10 -7.53 2.43 7.33
N ASP A 11 -8.77 2.92 7.34
CA ASP A 11 -9.33 3.69 8.44
C ASP A 11 -10.71 3.16 8.87
N ASP A 12 -11.36 3.83 9.81
CA ASP A 12 -12.66 3.45 10.37
C ASP A 12 -13.75 3.28 9.31
N LYS A 13 -13.70 4.07 8.23
CA LYS A 13 -14.66 3.98 7.12
C LYS A 13 -14.49 2.71 6.30
N HIS A 14 -13.30 2.10 6.36
CA HIS A 14 -12.94 0.93 5.55
C HIS A 14 -13.08 -0.40 6.31
N GLN A 15 -13.42 -0.41 7.60
CA GLN A 15 -13.55 -1.63 8.41
C GLN A 15 -14.47 -2.68 7.79
N LYS A 16 -15.60 -2.24 7.22
CA LYS A 16 -16.57 -3.14 6.56
C LYS A 16 -15.96 -3.89 5.37
N ILE A 17 -15.01 -3.27 4.66
CA ILE A 17 -14.30 -3.91 3.53
C ILE A 17 -13.42 -5.03 4.07
N ILE A 18 -12.61 -4.75 5.10
CA ILE A 18 -11.73 -5.73 5.74
C ILE A 18 -12.55 -6.92 6.27
N ASP A 19 -13.62 -6.65 7.01
CA ASP A 19 -14.53 -7.67 7.58
C ASP A 19 -15.23 -8.51 6.50
N TYR A 20 -15.55 -7.90 5.36
CA TYR A 20 -16.13 -8.61 4.23
C TYR A 20 -15.10 -9.53 3.57
N LEU A 21 -13.89 -9.02 3.27
CA LEU A 21 -12.82 -9.79 2.64
C LEU A 21 -12.39 -10.98 3.50
N TYR A 22 -12.27 -10.78 4.81
CA TYR A 22 -12.00 -11.84 5.76
C TYR A 22 -13.09 -12.93 5.73
N ARG A 23 -14.36 -12.56 5.95
CA ARG A 23 -15.46 -13.53 6.05
C ARG A 23 -15.78 -14.23 4.74
N ARG A 24 -15.75 -13.51 3.62
CA ARG A 24 -16.20 -14.01 2.32
C ARG A 24 -15.10 -14.76 1.58
N HIS A 25 -13.86 -14.29 1.68
CA HIS A 25 -12.74 -14.79 0.87
C HIS A 25 -11.64 -15.47 1.70
N GLY A 26 -11.71 -15.42 3.04
CA GLY A 26 -10.67 -15.96 3.90
C GLY A 26 -9.37 -15.15 3.82
N TRP A 27 -9.47 -13.85 3.56
CA TRP A 27 -8.31 -12.95 3.54
C TRP A 27 -7.95 -12.57 4.98
N GLU A 28 -6.99 -13.29 5.53
CA GLU A 28 -6.52 -13.20 6.92
C GLU A 28 -5.59 -11.99 7.08
N PRO A 29 -5.97 -10.94 7.83
CA PRO A 29 -5.06 -9.84 8.13
C PRO A 29 -3.90 -10.34 8.96
N VAL A 30 -2.68 -10.04 8.54
CA VAL A 30 -1.45 -10.35 9.30
C VAL A 30 -0.73 -9.09 9.78
N PHE A 31 -0.95 -7.96 9.11
CA PHE A 31 -0.39 -6.69 9.49
C PHE A 31 -1.33 -5.53 9.14
N PHE A 32 -1.38 -4.54 10.02
CA PHE A 32 -2.02 -3.25 9.79
C PHE A 32 -1.00 -2.13 9.95
N CYS A 33 -0.78 -1.36 8.88
CA CYS A 33 -0.12 -0.06 8.90
C CYS A 33 -1.18 1.01 8.70
N CYS A 34 -1.77 1.49 9.78
CA CYS A 34 -2.98 2.31 9.71
C CYS A 34 -2.91 3.43 10.76
N PRO A 35 -3.75 4.47 10.64
CA PRO A 35 -3.85 5.50 11.69
C PRO A 35 -4.19 4.88 13.04
N GLU A 36 -3.62 5.42 14.12
CA GLU A 36 -3.78 4.93 15.51
C GLU A 36 -5.23 4.62 15.92
N LYS A 37 -6.22 5.36 15.41
CA LYS A 37 -7.66 5.12 15.64
C LYS A 37 -8.11 3.69 15.27
N MET A 38 -7.38 2.99 14.40
CA MET A 38 -7.68 1.61 14.00
C MET A 38 -7.15 0.54 14.95
N ARG A 39 -6.32 0.90 15.95
CA ARG A 39 -5.65 -0.07 16.84
C ARG A 39 -6.63 -0.96 17.58
N THR A 40 -7.65 -0.38 18.20
CA THR A 40 -8.65 -1.12 18.98
C THR A 40 -9.38 -2.12 18.10
N TYR A 41 -9.85 -1.67 16.94
CA TYR A 41 -10.49 -2.53 15.94
C TYR A 41 -9.59 -3.69 15.51
N ALA A 42 -8.34 -3.42 15.13
CA ALA A 42 -7.41 -4.45 14.70
C ALA A 42 -7.15 -5.49 15.82
N LYS A 43 -6.93 -5.03 17.04
CA LYS A 43 -6.64 -5.90 18.19
C LYS A 43 -7.84 -6.76 18.61
N GLU A 44 -9.04 -6.19 18.63
CA GLU A 44 -10.26 -6.90 19.04
C GLU A 44 -10.75 -7.87 17.97
N ARG A 45 -10.71 -7.44 16.70
CA ARG A 45 -11.26 -8.21 15.58
C ARG A 45 -10.29 -9.22 15.01
N TYR A 46 -9.00 -8.89 15.02
CA TYR A 46 -7.91 -9.67 14.43
C TYR A 46 -6.71 -9.76 15.39
N PRO A 47 -6.87 -10.39 16.57
CA PRO A 47 -5.84 -10.41 17.61
C PRO A 47 -4.51 -11.05 17.20
N GLY A 48 -4.50 -11.85 16.12
CA GLY A 48 -3.28 -12.43 15.55
C GLY A 48 -2.52 -11.50 14.59
N ALA A 49 -3.10 -10.37 14.20
CA ALA A 49 -2.46 -9.40 13.32
C ALA A 49 -1.59 -8.42 14.12
N VAL A 50 -0.43 -8.07 13.57
CA VAL A 50 0.41 -7.01 14.12
C VAL A 50 -0.17 -5.65 13.71
N PHE A 51 -0.16 -4.69 14.63
CA PHE A 51 -0.57 -3.32 14.35
C PHE A 51 0.57 -2.34 14.58
N GLN A 52 0.81 -1.48 13.60
CA GLN A 52 1.74 -0.38 13.63
C GLN A 52 1.02 0.91 13.20
N ASP A 53 1.24 2.00 13.95
CA ASP A 53 0.75 3.32 13.54
C ASP A 53 1.58 3.82 12.36
N GLU A 54 0.91 4.21 11.29
CA GLU A 54 1.53 4.71 10.07
C GLU A 54 2.39 5.97 10.34
N MET A 55 1.92 6.86 11.23
CA MET A 55 2.65 8.09 11.55
C MET A 55 3.97 7.83 12.26
N GLU A 56 4.05 6.76 13.05
CA GLU A 56 5.29 6.35 13.71
C GLU A 56 6.31 5.85 12.69
N ILE A 57 5.90 5.08 11.68
CA ILE A 57 6.82 4.65 10.60
C ILE A 57 7.34 5.85 9.80
N ARG A 58 6.47 6.82 9.51
CA ARG A 58 6.84 8.08 8.84
C ARG A 58 7.87 8.90 9.64
N ARG A 59 7.93 8.70 10.96
CA ARG A 59 8.90 9.32 11.88
C ARG A 59 10.13 8.44 12.16
N ALA A 60 10.31 7.35 11.42
CA ALA A 60 11.36 6.35 11.64
C ALA A 60 11.27 5.62 13.01
N CYS A 61 10.08 5.57 13.61
CA CYS A 61 9.80 4.83 14.83
C CYS A 61 9.35 3.39 14.49
N PHE A 62 10.34 2.50 14.37
CA PHE A 62 10.13 1.10 13.98
C PHE A 62 10.02 0.17 15.20
N ASP A 63 8.83 -0.38 15.47
CA ASP A 63 8.63 -1.38 16.53
C ASP A 63 8.86 -2.81 16.00
N TYR A 64 10.05 -3.35 16.26
CA TYR A 64 10.42 -4.73 15.92
C TYR A 64 9.90 -5.76 16.94
N SER A 65 9.55 -5.33 18.16
CA SER A 65 9.20 -6.25 19.27
C SER A 65 7.96 -7.10 18.97
N ARG A 66 7.09 -6.60 18.10
CA ARG A 66 5.84 -7.25 17.69
C ARG A 66 5.98 -8.10 16.43
N ILE A 67 7.13 -8.04 15.75
CA ILE A 67 7.38 -8.74 14.49
C ILE A 67 8.42 -9.84 14.74
N ALA A 68 9.70 -9.44 14.78
CA ALA A 68 10.88 -10.28 14.91
C ALA A 68 12.12 -9.38 15.04
N PRO A 69 13.27 -9.91 15.48
CA PRO A 69 14.55 -9.23 15.31
C PRO A 69 14.76 -8.78 13.84
N PRO A 70 15.38 -7.61 13.60
CA PRO A 70 15.58 -7.09 12.26
C PRO A 70 16.30 -8.08 11.34
N VAL A 71 15.75 -8.28 10.14
CA VAL A 71 16.38 -9.03 9.05
C VAL A 71 17.06 -8.03 8.12
N PRO A 72 18.40 -8.04 8.02
CA PRO A 72 19.14 -7.13 7.14
C PRO A 72 18.71 -7.23 5.68
N VAL A 73 18.85 -6.11 4.97
CA VAL A 73 18.66 -6.06 3.52
C VAL A 73 19.95 -6.53 2.87
N ASP A 74 19.87 -7.48 1.94
CA ASP A 74 21.04 -8.00 1.23
C ASP A 74 21.28 -7.28 -0.10
N ALA A 75 22.42 -7.58 -0.73
CA ALA A 75 22.80 -6.97 -2.00
C ALA A 75 21.79 -7.23 -3.12
N LYS A 76 21.05 -8.35 -3.09
CA LYS A 76 20.09 -8.70 -4.14
C LYS A 76 18.87 -7.79 -4.08
N ILE A 77 18.39 -7.46 -2.88
CA ILE A 77 17.31 -6.48 -2.70
C ILE A 77 17.77 -5.11 -3.21
N ILE A 78 18.98 -4.67 -2.83
CA ILE A 78 19.49 -3.37 -3.27
C ILE A 78 19.64 -3.29 -4.78
N GLU A 79 20.20 -4.33 -5.39
CA GLU A 79 20.34 -4.40 -6.85
C GLU A 79 18.99 -4.36 -7.56
N ALA A 80 18.02 -5.15 -7.11
CA ALA A 80 16.67 -5.19 -7.68
C ALA A 80 15.93 -3.85 -7.59
N LEU A 81 16.18 -3.07 -6.52
CA LEU A 81 15.49 -1.81 -6.25
C LEU A 81 16.28 -0.56 -6.66
N SER A 82 17.54 -0.69 -7.06
CA SER A 82 18.46 0.40 -7.37
C SER A 82 17.89 1.45 -8.34
N LYS A 83 17.19 1.02 -9.39
CA LYS A 83 16.56 1.92 -10.38
C LYS A 83 15.40 2.76 -9.83
N TYR A 84 14.89 2.44 -8.64
CA TYR A 84 13.80 3.16 -7.97
C TYR A 84 14.28 4.02 -6.80
N GLU A 85 15.54 3.93 -6.38
CA GLU A 85 16.07 4.64 -5.21
C GLU A 85 15.89 6.16 -5.34
N SER A 86 16.20 6.73 -6.50
CA SER A 86 16.03 8.17 -6.75
C SER A 86 14.56 8.62 -6.59
N ASN A 87 13.60 7.79 -7.01
CA ASN A 87 12.18 8.07 -6.81
C ASN A 87 11.82 8.08 -5.32
N CYS A 88 12.33 7.13 -4.54
CA CYS A 88 12.13 7.11 -3.09
C CYS A 88 12.71 8.36 -2.42
N LEU A 89 13.89 8.81 -2.83
CA LEU A 89 14.53 10.00 -2.28
C LEU A 89 13.82 11.29 -2.70
N ASN A 90 13.20 11.33 -3.88
CA ASN A 90 12.36 12.44 -4.32
C ASN A 90 11.05 12.54 -3.53
N LEU A 91 10.48 11.41 -3.09
CA LEU A 91 9.32 11.41 -2.18
C LEU A 91 9.65 11.91 -0.77
N LEU A 92 10.94 11.98 -0.41
CA LEU A 92 11.45 12.54 0.83
C LEU A 92 11.83 14.01 0.67
N GLU A 93 10.96 14.79 0.03
CA GLU A 93 11.21 16.21 -0.19
C GLU A 93 11.21 16.97 1.13
N ASP A 94 12.29 17.71 1.34
CA ASP A 94 12.45 18.59 2.49
C ASP A 94 11.96 19.99 2.13
N THR A 95 10.69 20.26 2.44
CA THR A 95 10.04 21.53 2.15
C THR A 95 10.59 22.71 2.94
N THR A 96 11.51 22.47 3.87
CA THR A 96 12.15 23.52 4.69
C THR A 96 13.55 23.90 4.22
N GLY A 97 14.10 23.17 3.25
CA GLY A 97 15.28 23.56 2.50
C GLY A 97 16.64 23.06 3.00
N TRP A 98 16.73 22.32 4.14
CA TRP A 98 17.87 21.45 4.53
C TRP A 98 17.77 20.76 5.92
N ASN A 99 16.59 20.56 6.51
CA ASN A 99 16.43 19.78 7.74
C ASN A 99 17.00 18.36 7.66
N PHE A 100 17.07 17.75 6.47
CA PHE A 100 17.66 16.41 6.31
C PHE A 100 18.67 16.35 5.16
N SER A 101 19.89 15.93 5.47
CA SER A 101 20.93 15.64 4.49
C SER A 101 20.52 14.49 3.57
N PHE A 102 21.20 14.40 2.41
CA PHE A 102 21.06 13.25 1.52
C PHE A 102 21.36 11.92 2.24
N ALA A 103 22.39 11.89 3.09
CA ALA A 103 22.78 10.69 3.82
C ALA A 103 21.68 10.24 4.82
N GLU A 104 21.03 11.17 5.50
CA GLU A 104 19.91 10.85 6.40
C GLU A 104 18.69 10.30 5.65
N ARG A 105 18.33 10.92 4.52
CA ARG A 105 17.23 10.43 3.67
C ARG A 105 17.53 9.03 3.11
N LEU A 106 18.76 8.81 2.68
CA LEU A 106 19.22 7.50 2.20
C LEU A 106 19.23 6.45 3.32
N GLN A 107 19.67 6.82 4.52
CA GLN A 107 19.63 5.92 5.68
C GLN A 107 18.19 5.55 6.04
N TYR A 108 17.27 6.52 6.04
CA TYR A 108 15.85 6.26 6.30
C TYR A 108 15.23 5.34 5.24
N TYR A 109 15.58 5.49 3.97
CA TYR A 109 15.20 4.55 2.92
C TYR A 109 15.64 3.10 3.23
N TYR A 110 16.91 2.90 3.61
CA TYR A 110 17.40 1.58 3.99
C TYR A 110 16.74 1.03 5.26
N ASP A 111 16.40 1.89 6.22
CA ASP A 111 15.67 1.48 7.43
C ASP A 111 14.24 1.04 7.13
N LEU A 112 13.55 1.71 6.22
CA LEU A 112 12.25 1.27 5.69
C LEU A 112 12.37 -0.09 5.01
N LEU A 113 13.34 -0.27 4.11
CA LEU A 113 13.58 -1.56 3.46
C LEU A 113 13.83 -2.66 4.48
N LYS A 114 14.66 -2.42 5.49
CA LYS A 114 14.97 -3.37 6.56
C LYS A 114 13.72 -3.74 7.38
N TYR A 115 12.90 -2.75 7.73
CA TYR A 115 11.67 -2.97 8.47
C TYR A 115 10.69 -3.84 7.68
N TRP A 116 10.44 -3.49 6.42
CA TRP A 116 9.56 -4.24 5.53
C TRP A 116 10.09 -5.63 5.20
N ASN A 117 11.40 -5.77 5.00
CA ASN A 117 12.06 -7.05 4.82
C ASN A 117 11.81 -7.98 6.02
N THR A 118 11.97 -7.45 7.23
CA THR A 118 11.69 -8.18 8.47
C THR A 118 10.25 -8.64 8.56
N LEU A 119 9.31 -7.75 8.23
CA LEU A 119 7.88 -8.05 8.19
C LEU A 119 7.57 -9.16 7.20
N ILE A 120 8.04 -9.04 5.96
CA ILE A 120 7.77 -10.01 4.88
C ILE A 120 8.33 -11.38 5.24
N HIS A 121 9.58 -11.46 5.70
CA HIS A 121 10.19 -12.72 6.12
C HIS A 121 9.42 -13.40 7.25
N ARG A 122 8.94 -12.62 8.21
CA ARG A 122 8.27 -13.15 9.41
C ARG A 122 6.82 -13.52 9.16
N LEU A 123 6.07 -12.60 8.56
CA LEU A 123 4.62 -12.71 8.42
C LEU A 123 4.20 -13.41 7.14
N LYS A 124 5.09 -13.52 6.15
CA LYS A 124 4.85 -14.19 4.86
C LYS A 124 3.51 -13.79 4.24
N PRO A 125 3.30 -12.49 3.94
CA PRO A 125 2.06 -12.05 3.32
C PRO A 125 1.98 -12.55 1.87
N ASP A 126 0.76 -12.84 1.43
CA ASP A 126 0.44 -13.20 0.04
C ASP A 126 -0.12 -12.02 -0.75
N LEU A 127 -0.50 -10.94 -0.05
CA LEU A 127 -1.12 -9.75 -0.63
C LEU A 127 -0.78 -8.51 0.20
N PHE A 128 -0.41 -7.45 -0.49
CA PHE A 128 -0.35 -6.09 0.01
C PHE A 128 -1.55 -5.30 -0.52
N LEU A 129 -2.38 -4.75 0.37
CA LEU A 129 -3.57 -3.98 0.03
C LEU A 129 -3.50 -2.58 0.66
N GLU A 130 -3.61 -1.55 -0.16
CA GLU A 130 -3.60 -0.13 0.25
C GLU A 130 -4.92 0.56 -0.13
N THR A 131 -5.37 1.53 0.67
CA THR A 131 -6.59 2.33 0.39
C THR A 131 -6.42 3.38 -0.68
N MET A 132 -5.22 3.53 -1.22
CA MET A 132 -4.88 4.41 -2.32
C MET A 132 -3.58 3.91 -2.95
N TRP A 133 -3.19 4.44 -4.10
CA TRP A 133 -1.92 4.04 -4.70
C TRP A 133 -0.74 4.41 -3.78
N PRO A 134 0.35 3.60 -3.74
CA PRO A 134 1.52 3.89 -2.91
C PRO A 134 2.20 5.20 -3.33
N HIS A 135 1.92 6.26 -2.58
CA HIS A 135 2.34 7.64 -2.89
C HIS A 135 3.24 8.25 -1.81
N THR A 136 3.43 7.56 -0.69
CA THR A 136 4.40 7.95 0.34
C THR A 136 5.63 7.07 0.25
N VAL A 137 6.80 7.57 0.66
CA VAL A 137 8.01 6.72 0.70
C VAL A 137 7.80 5.45 1.54
N THR A 138 6.97 5.54 2.59
CA THR A 138 6.66 4.44 3.48
C THR A 138 5.90 3.31 2.78
N SER A 139 4.80 3.62 2.08
CA SER A 139 4.06 2.60 1.32
C SER A 139 4.75 2.22 0.00
N TYR A 140 5.43 3.17 -0.65
CA TYR A 140 6.15 2.93 -1.89
C TYR A 140 7.32 1.95 -1.70
N THR A 141 8.09 2.05 -0.62
CA THR A 141 9.16 1.07 -0.34
C THR A 141 8.62 -0.34 -0.09
N LEU A 142 7.47 -0.49 0.58
CA LEU A 142 6.79 -1.78 0.73
C LEU A 142 6.28 -2.29 -0.63
N TYR A 143 5.67 -1.43 -1.43
CA TYR A 143 5.25 -1.75 -2.80
C TYR A 143 6.41 -2.32 -3.62
N LEU A 144 7.56 -1.66 -3.60
CA LEU A 144 8.74 -2.06 -4.36
C LEU A 144 9.23 -3.45 -3.95
N LEU A 145 9.32 -3.72 -2.64
CA LEU A 145 9.69 -5.04 -2.14
C LEU A 145 8.69 -6.13 -2.56
N CYS A 146 7.40 -5.85 -2.41
CA CYS A 146 6.34 -6.79 -2.80
C CYS A 146 6.39 -7.09 -4.30
N LYS A 147 6.37 -6.05 -5.14
CA LYS A 147 6.23 -6.17 -6.60
C LYS A 147 7.50 -6.66 -7.29
N HIS A 148 8.66 -6.10 -6.92
CA HIS A 148 9.89 -6.24 -7.71
C HIS A 148 10.90 -7.24 -7.12
N PHE A 149 10.70 -7.68 -5.87
CA PHE A 149 11.61 -8.66 -5.24
C PHE A 149 10.90 -9.93 -4.79
N TYR A 150 9.84 -9.80 -3.99
CA TYR A 150 9.17 -10.94 -3.37
C TYR A 150 8.06 -11.58 -4.21
N SER A 151 7.64 -10.93 -5.30
CA SER A 151 6.49 -11.36 -6.12
C SER A 151 5.20 -11.54 -5.29
N ILE A 152 4.99 -10.64 -4.32
CA ILE A 152 3.76 -10.56 -3.52
C ILE A 152 2.73 -9.76 -4.31
N ASP A 153 1.50 -10.27 -4.40
CA ASP A 153 0.41 -9.55 -5.07
C ASP A 153 0.20 -8.18 -4.43
N VAL A 154 -0.08 -7.17 -5.24
CA VAL A 154 -0.41 -5.82 -4.77
C VAL A 154 -1.77 -5.43 -5.31
N LEU A 155 -2.58 -4.82 -4.44
CA LEU A 155 -3.82 -4.15 -4.81
C LEU A 155 -3.89 -2.78 -4.12
N PHE A 156 -4.46 -1.81 -4.79
CA PHE A 156 -4.83 -0.54 -4.17
C PHE A 156 -6.22 -0.08 -4.63
N VAL A 157 -6.97 0.51 -3.70
CA VAL A 157 -8.36 0.96 -3.90
C VAL A 157 -8.38 2.48 -4.10
N ASP A 158 -7.95 2.94 -5.26
CA ASP A 158 -7.69 4.37 -5.48
C ASP A 158 -8.97 5.19 -5.62
N PRO A 159 -9.22 6.20 -4.76
CA PRO A 159 -10.35 7.11 -4.93
C PRO A 159 -10.12 8.03 -6.14
N MET A 160 -11.03 7.98 -7.10
CA MET A 160 -10.93 8.73 -8.36
C MET A 160 -12.19 9.60 -8.55
N PRO A 161 -12.05 10.94 -8.64
CA PRO A 161 -13.17 11.85 -8.86
C PRO A 161 -13.59 11.82 -10.34
N LEU A 162 -14.22 10.72 -10.77
CA LEU A 162 -14.72 10.55 -12.14
C LEU A 162 -16.17 11.04 -12.22
N LEU A 163 -16.52 11.69 -13.33
CA LEU A 163 -17.92 12.04 -13.66
C LEU A 163 -18.64 12.83 -12.55
N ASN A 164 -17.93 13.75 -11.87
CA ASN A 164 -18.43 14.50 -10.70
C ASN A 164 -18.89 13.62 -9.52
N GLY A 165 -18.48 12.35 -9.47
CA GLY A 165 -18.78 11.41 -8.39
C GLY A 165 -17.54 10.95 -7.63
N HIS A 166 -17.76 10.20 -6.55
CA HIS A 166 -16.71 9.58 -5.73
C HIS A 166 -16.58 8.08 -6.07
N PHE A 167 -15.87 7.79 -7.15
CA PHE A 167 -15.60 6.41 -7.58
C PHE A 167 -14.30 5.90 -6.98
N HIS A 168 -14.13 4.58 -7.03
CA HIS A 168 -12.88 3.92 -6.67
C HIS A 168 -12.44 3.03 -7.82
N VAL A 169 -11.13 2.97 -8.05
CA VAL A 169 -10.52 2.15 -9.08
C VAL A 169 -9.59 1.16 -8.39
N ILE A 170 -9.71 -0.11 -8.76
CA ILE A 170 -8.82 -1.15 -8.24
C ILE A 170 -7.62 -1.24 -9.18
N GLY A 171 -6.45 -0.84 -8.69
CA GLY A 171 -5.18 -0.98 -9.39
C GLY A 171 -4.26 -2.02 -8.74
N ASN A 172 -3.24 -2.46 -9.47
CA ASN A 172 -2.28 -3.48 -9.02
C ASN A 172 -0.82 -3.20 -9.44
N SER A 173 -0.58 -2.08 -10.13
CA SER A 173 0.74 -1.68 -10.63
C SER A 173 0.80 -0.17 -10.76
N LEU A 174 1.88 0.42 -10.27
CA LEU A 174 2.18 1.84 -10.47
C LEU A 174 2.77 2.12 -11.86
N GLU A 175 3.32 1.10 -12.51
CA GLU A 175 3.90 1.21 -13.85
C GLU A 175 2.84 1.42 -14.93
N ASP A 176 1.58 1.05 -14.64
CA ASP A 176 0.48 1.21 -15.57
C ASP A 176 -0.88 1.35 -14.87
N LEU A 177 -1.20 2.59 -14.48
CA LEU A 177 -2.47 2.94 -13.85
C LEU A 177 -3.66 2.86 -14.81
N SER A 178 -3.43 2.74 -16.12
CA SER A 178 -4.51 2.64 -17.11
C SER A 178 -5.07 1.21 -17.23
N THR A 179 -4.37 0.21 -16.69
CA THR A 179 -4.75 -1.21 -16.75
C THR A 179 -6.23 -1.48 -16.44
N PRO A 180 -6.85 -0.88 -15.40
CA PRO A 180 -8.26 -1.12 -15.09
C PRO A 180 -9.23 -0.65 -16.16
N PHE A 181 -8.82 0.32 -16.99
CA PHE A 181 -9.64 0.91 -18.05
C PHE A 181 -9.33 0.30 -19.42
N ARG A 182 -8.06 -0.05 -19.65
CA ARG A 182 -7.57 -0.47 -20.96
C ARG A 182 -8.35 -1.64 -21.53
N GLN A 183 -8.62 -2.66 -20.71
CA GLN A 183 -9.37 -3.85 -21.15
C GLN A 183 -10.75 -3.49 -21.71
N SER A 184 -11.48 -2.58 -21.04
CA SER A 184 -12.78 -2.13 -21.51
C SER A 184 -12.66 -1.22 -22.73
N TYR A 185 -11.68 -0.32 -22.75
CA TYR A 185 -11.45 0.63 -23.84
C TYR A 185 -11.05 -0.05 -25.15
N GLU A 186 -10.20 -1.09 -25.08
CA GLU A 186 -9.74 -1.87 -26.23
C GLU A 186 -10.69 -2.99 -26.63
N SER A 187 -11.80 -3.19 -25.90
CA SER A 187 -12.75 -4.24 -26.22
C SER A 187 -13.64 -3.87 -27.40
N ASP A 188 -13.99 -4.86 -28.22
CA ASP A 188 -15.01 -4.72 -29.28
C ASP A 188 -16.45 -4.66 -28.72
N VAL A 189 -16.60 -4.71 -27.39
CA VAL A 189 -17.91 -4.64 -26.74
C VAL A 189 -18.40 -3.19 -26.83
N ALA A 190 -19.58 -3.00 -27.42
CA ALA A 190 -20.22 -1.70 -27.46
C ALA A 190 -20.35 -1.14 -26.03
N PHE A 191 -19.73 0.02 -25.79
CA PHE A 191 -19.76 0.66 -24.48
C PHE A 191 -21.17 1.17 -24.19
N GLU A 192 -21.84 0.54 -23.22
CA GLU A 192 -23.09 1.07 -22.67
C GLU A 192 -22.79 2.03 -21.53
N MET A 193 -23.17 3.30 -21.72
CA MET A 193 -22.98 4.32 -20.71
C MET A 193 -23.79 4.01 -19.46
N GLY A 194 -23.13 3.99 -18.30
CA GLY A 194 -23.81 3.83 -17.01
C GLY A 194 -24.64 5.05 -16.61
N PRO A 195 -25.50 4.94 -15.57
CA PRO A 195 -26.31 6.04 -15.06
C PRO A 195 -25.49 7.30 -14.75
N ALA A 196 -24.35 7.15 -14.07
CA ALA A 196 -23.47 8.26 -13.72
C ALA A 196 -22.89 8.98 -14.95
N GLY A 197 -22.59 8.25 -16.03
CA GLY A 197 -22.13 8.85 -17.28
C GLY A 197 -23.23 9.68 -17.95
N ARG A 198 -24.47 9.15 -17.97
CA ARG A 198 -25.62 9.88 -18.50
C ARG A 198 -25.92 11.14 -17.72
N GLU A 199 -25.87 11.06 -16.39
CA GLU A 199 -26.08 12.21 -15.50
C GLU A 199 -25.01 13.28 -15.71
N TYR A 200 -23.73 12.88 -15.78
CA TYR A 200 -22.63 13.81 -16.03
C TYR A 200 -22.78 14.54 -17.37
N LEU A 201 -23.10 13.82 -18.45
CA LEU A 201 -23.30 14.43 -19.77
C LEU A 201 -24.55 15.30 -19.86
N ALA A 202 -25.59 15.02 -19.09
CA ALA A 202 -26.78 15.89 -19.01
C ALA A 202 -26.49 17.24 -18.33
N TRP A 203 -25.36 17.35 -17.64
CA TRP A 203 -24.91 18.55 -16.95
C TRP A 203 -23.96 19.43 -17.79
N LEU A 204 -23.42 18.88 -18.89
CA LEU A 204 -22.59 19.61 -19.86
C LEU A 204 -23.46 20.40 -20.86
#